data_AF-A0A2P6NJ00-F1
#
_entry.id   AF-A0A2P6NJ00-F1
#
_cell.length_a   1.000
_cell.length_b   1.000
_cell.length_c   1.000
_cell.angle_alpha   90.00
_cell.angle_beta   90.00
_cell.angle_gamma   90.00
#
_symmetry.space_group_name_H-M   'P 1'
#
loop_
_entity.id
_entity.type
_entity.pdbx_description
1 polymer ?
#
loop_
_entity_poly.entity_id
_entity_poly.type
_entity_poly.pdbx_seq_one_letter_code
_entity_poly.pdbx_strand_id
1 'polypeptide(L)'
;MEGTTHRTSVKNRGKSDQEKRREEALRSQQEARRSVINNARRITSIEDVAIEGNFTDMVNVQTDQTMMEVSSADAKAKRQEAIEAKRSTFWKDRLMQPEPLNDIPSDLKGGWMCVPYPVETERCLIITTPNITTARRSSDGTIFCRFRSRLPPNTLLDAAVDMQNNIVYVLDLMSWNGHLYYDCSTDFRFFWLNNKLTEEDYTSVSRNNEFVISPLPSCEVDWSDLNAAATRLKGVQSVLLYSKATHYTPGVTPLMCHVEVGRVQELFDQLMQ
;
A
#
# COMPACT_ATOMS: atom_id res chain seq x y z
N MET A 1 -5.57 -60.23 19.26
CA MET A 1 -4.83 -59.07 18.73
C MET A 1 -5.86 -57.99 18.42
N GLU A 2 -6.24 -57.22 19.43
CA GLU A 2 -7.20 -56.12 19.27
C GLU A 2 -6.42 -54.85 18.92
N GLY A 3 -6.63 -54.34 17.71
CA GLY A 3 -6.03 -53.10 17.23
C GLY A 3 -6.76 -51.90 17.81
N THR A 4 -6.11 -51.21 18.73
CA THR A 4 -6.60 -49.96 19.31
C THR A 4 -6.56 -48.86 18.23
N THR A 5 -7.73 -48.50 17.71
CA THR A 5 -7.87 -47.33 16.83
C THR A 5 -7.76 -46.06 17.69
N HIS A 6 -6.61 -45.40 17.61
CA HIS A 6 -6.46 -44.06 18.18
C HIS A 6 -7.34 -43.07 17.41
N ARG A 7 -8.53 -42.80 17.93
CA ARG A 7 -9.29 -41.59 17.60
C ARG A 7 -8.53 -40.39 18.16
N THR A 8 -7.83 -39.66 17.30
CA THR A 8 -7.32 -38.33 17.61
C THR A 8 -8.50 -37.39 17.83
N SER A 9 -8.68 -36.98 19.08
CA SER A 9 -9.64 -35.96 19.47
C SER A 9 -9.31 -34.66 18.74
N VAL A 10 -10.24 -34.17 17.91
CA VAL A 10 -10.20 -32.83 17.33
C VAL A 10 -10.41 -31.86 18.50
N LYS A 11 -9.32 -31.51 19.18
CA LYS A 11 -9.32 -30.39 20.12
C LYS A 11 -9.75 -29.17 19.31
N ASN A 12 -10.84 -28.53 19.71
CA ASN A 12 -11.19 -27.17 19.33
C ASN A 12 -9.95 -26.30 19.56
N ARG A 13 -9.13 -26.10 18.52
CA ARG A 13 -8.05 -25.13 18.56
C ARG A 13 -8.74 -23.78 18.58
N GLY A 14 -8.64 -23.07 19.71
CA GLY A 14 -9.15 -21.70 19.80
C GLY A 14 -8.56 -20.82 18.70
N LYS A 15 -9.17 -19.64 18.47
CA LYS A 15 -8.69 -18.69 17.46
C LYS A 15 -7.20 -18.45 17.62
N SER A 16 -6.48 -18.49 16.51
CA SER A 16 -5.08 -18.14 16.47
C SER A 16 -4.89 -16.66 16.83
N ASP A 17 -3.66 -16.28 17.16
CA ASP A 17 -3.38 -14.88 17.52
C ASP A 17 -3.46 -13.94 16.31
N GLN A 18 -3.16 -14.40 15.09
CA GLN A 18 -3.39 -13.62 13.87
C GLN A 18 -4.88 -13.36 13.65
N GLU A 19 -5.73 -14.39 13.85
CA GLU A 19 -7.18 -14.25 13.67
C GLU A 19 -7.79 -13.28 14.68
N LYS A 20 -7.41 -13.35 15.96
CA LYS A 20 -7.86 -12.38 16.97
C LYS A 20 -7.49 -10.95 16.59
N ARG A 21 -6.27 -10.74 16.07
CA ARG A 21 -5.81 -9.42 15.60
C ARG A 21 -6.60 -8.93 14.38
N ARG A 22 -7.03 -9.82 13.47
CA ARG A 22 -7.93 -9.44 12.35
C ARG A 22 -9.26 -8.90 12.85
N GLU A 23 -9.88 -9.59 13.80
CA GLU A 23 -11.17 -9.18 14.37
C GLU A 23 -11.05 -7.83 15.08
N GLU A 24 -9.98 -7.62 15.83
CA GLU A 24 -9.69 -6.35 16.49
C GLU A 24 -9.41 -5.22 15.48
N ALA A 25 -8.66 -5.50 14.41
CA ALA A 25 -8.40 -4.55 13.33
C ALA A 25 -9.71 -4.12 12.62
N LEU A 26 -10.59 -5.07 12.30
CA LEU A 26 -11.90 -4.79 11.70
C LEU A 26 -12.84 -4.01 12.64
N ARG A 27 -12.74 -4.22 13.95
CA ARG A 27 -13.50 -3.45 14.94
C ARG A 27 -12.99 -2.02 15.06
N SER A 28 -11.67 -1.86 15.21
CA SER A 28 -11.01 -0.57 15.43
C SER A 28 -11.05 0.38 14.22
N GLN A 29 -11.10 -0.14 12.99
CA GLN A 29 -11.16 0.71 11.79
C GLN A 29 -12.42 1.58 11.69
N GLN A 30 -13.49 1.25 12.44
CA GLN A 30 -14.71 2.06 12.52
C GLN A 30 -14.50 3.35 13.33
N GLU A 31 -13.66 3.28 14.37
CA GLU A 31 -13.37 4.38 15.30
C GLU A 31 -12.26 5.30 14.78
N ALA A 32 -11.30 4.74 14.03
CA ALA A 32 -10.12 5.46 13.53
C ALA A 32 -10.37 6.41 12.34
N ARG A 33 -11.58 6.36 11.74
CA ARG A 33 -11.93 7.05 10.47
C ARG A 33 -11.48 8.52 10.41
N ARG A 34 -11.80 9.30 11.45
CA ARG A 34 -11.51 10.75 11.47
C ARG A 34 -10.01 11.07 11.47
N SER A 35 -9.22 10.26 12.17
CA SER A 35 -7.78 10.49 12.30
C SER A 35 -7.06 10.27 10.96
N VAL A 36 -7.40 9.17 10.27
CA VAL A 36 -6.79 8.80 8.99
C VAL A 36 -7.09 9.82 7.90
N ILE A 37 -8.35 10.27 7.81
CA ILE A 37 -8.78 11.30 6.84
C ILE A 37 -8.03 12.62 7.07
N ASN A 38 -7.89 13.06 8.32
CA ASN A 38 -7.16 14.29 8.62
C ASN A 38 -5.67 14.20 8.26
N ASN A 39 -5.04 13.04 8.50
CA ASN A 39 -3.66 12.81 8.09
C ASN A 39 -3.50 12.83 6.55
N ALA A 40 -4.46 12.27 5.81
CA ALA A 40 -4.43 12.26 4.35
C ALA A 40 -4.50 13.66 3.73
N ARG A 41 -5.35 14.55 4.27
CA ARG A 41 -5.43 15.96 3.82
C ARG A 41 -4.11 16.70 4.02
N ARG A 42 -3.40 16.40 5.11
CA ARG A 42 -2.10 16.99 5.40
C ARG A 42 -1.04 16.54 4.39
N ILE A 43 -1.07 15.28 3.95
CA ILE A 43 -0.12 14.72 2.96
C ILE A 43 -0.18 15.51 1.65
N THR A 44 -1.35 15.69 1.04
CA THR A 44 -1.46 16.40 -0.24
C THR A 44 -1.01 17.86 -0.13
N SER A 45 -1.45 18.55 0.94
CA SER A 45 -1.05 19.95 1.15
C SER A 45 0.47 20.15 1.32
N ILE A 46 1.17 19.17 1.90
CA ILE A 46 2.61 19.29 2.17
C ILE A 46 3.42 19.04 0.89
N GLU A 47 2.99 18.15 -0.01
CA GLU A 47 3.71 17.92 -1.26
C GLU A 47 3.64 19.15 -2.17
N ASP A 48 2.47 19.82 -2.24
CA ASP A 48 2.32 21.09 -2.97
C ASP A 48 3.34 22.12 -2.47
N VAL A 49 3.43 22.31 -1.15
CA VAL A 49 4.39 23.24 -0.52
C VAL A 49 5.84 22.79 -0.68
N ALA A 50 6.12 21.48 -0.72
CA ALA A 50 7.46 20.96 -0.91
C ALA A 50 8.00 21.28 -2.31
N ILE A 51 7.14 21.28 -3.32
CA ILE A 51 7.48 21.64 -4.70
C ILE A 51 7.76 23.14 -4.81
N GLU A 52 7.05 23.97 -4.06
CA GLU A 52 7.29 25.42 -3.96
C GLU A 52 8.53 25.78 -3.12
N GLY A 53 9.23 24.77 -2.58
CA GLY A 53 10.50 24.95 -1.85
C GLY A 53 10.35 25.29 -0.36
N ASN A 54 9.12 25.41 0.17
CA ASN A 54 8.86 26.00 1.49
C ASN A 54 8.42 25.00 2.59
N PHE A 55 8.93 23.77 2.55
CA PHE A 55 8.54 22.66 3.46
C PHE A 55 8.73 22.95 4.97
N THR A 56 9.66 23.82 5.34
CA THR A 56 10.08 24.01 6.75
C THR A 56 9.01 24.62 7.64
N ASP A 57 8.10 25.42 7.07
CA ASP A 57 7.18 26.24 7.86
C ASP A 57 5.98 25.42 8.40
N MET A 58 5.67 24.26 7.79
CA MET A 58 4.53 23.42 8.20
C MET A 58 4.90 22.20 9.06
N VAL A 59 6.13 21.67 8.95
CA VAL A 59 6.57 20.54 9.80
C VAL A 59 6.94 21.00 11.22
N ASN A 60 7.15 22.30 11.41
CA ASN A 60 7.53 22.92 12.68
C ASN A 60 6.36 23.28 13.62
N VAL A 61 5.10 22.98 13.30
CA VAL A 61 3.95 23.29 14.18
C VAL A 61 3.96 22.50 15.51
N GLN A 62 4.93 21.60 15.74
CA GLN A 62 5.07 20.84 16.98
C GLN A 62 6.43 20.93 17.68
N THR A 63 7.39 21.72 17.21
CA THR A 63 8.66 21.89 17.95
C THR A 63 8.95 23.35 18.20
N ASP A 64 8.88 23.65 19.50
CA ASP A 64 9.09 24.88 20.24
C ASP A 64 10.01 25.94 19.62
N GLN A 65 9.66 27.18 19.92
CA GLN A 65 10.35 28.41 19.54
C GLN A 65 11.76 28.48 20.11
N THR A 66 12.78 28.01 19.39
CA THR A 66 14.17 28.43 19.63
C THR A 66 14.95 28.39 18.32
N MET A 67 14.93 29.47 17.53
CA MET A 67 15.88 29.61 16.42
C MET A 67 16.59 30.97 16.47
N MET A 68 17.81 30.93 17.00
CA MET A 68 18.85 31.94 16.86
C MET A 68 19.36 31.92 15.41
N GLU A 69 19.57 33.10 14.81
CA GLU A 69 20.24 33.21 13.50
C GLU A 69 21.70 32.73 13.62
N VAL A 70 22.10 31.73 12.83
CA VAL A 70 23.50 31.27 12.77
C VAL A 70 24.00 31.35 11.33
N SER A 71 25.13 32.04 11.14
CA SER A 71 25.63 32.55 9.85
C SER A 71 26.71 31.69 9.17
N SER A 72 27.12 30.56 9.74
CA SER A 72 28.22 29.74 9.17
C SER A 72 27.74 28.75 8.09
N ALA A 73 28.61 28.49 7.10
CA ALA A 73 28.33 27.54 6.02
C ALA A 73 28.08 26.11 6.54
N ASP A 74 28.83 25.67 7.56
CA ASP A 74 28.66 24.35 8.18
C ASP A 74 27.32 24.22 8.93
N ALA A 75 26.86 25.29 9.58
CA ALA A 75 25.55 25.31 10.24
C ALA A 75 24.41 25.28 9.20
N LYS A 76 24.58 25.95 8.05
CA LYS A 76 23.64 25.87 6.93
C LYS A 76 23.57 24.47 6.33
N ALA A 77 24.70 23.80 6.12
CA ALA A 77 24.76 22.44 5.61
C ALA A 77 24.09 21.43 6.57
N LYS A 78 24.42 21.47 7.86
CA LYS A 78 23.77 20.62 8.89
C LYS A 78 22.27 20.87 9.00
N ARG A 79 21.84 22.13 8.89
CA ARG A 79 20.41 22.49 8.87
C ARG A 79 19.70 21.88 7.65
N GLN A 80 20.33 21.95 6.48
CA GLN A 80 19.78 21.38 5.25
C GLN A 80 19.64 19.85 5.35
N GLU A 81 20.67 19.17 5.86
CA GLU A 81 20.64 17.73 6.12
C GLU A 81 19.54 17.33 7.12
N ALA A 82 19.38 18.08 8.21
CA ALA A 82 18.31 17.85 9.18
C ALA A 82 16.91 18.08 8.59
N ILE A 83 16.74 19.05 7.69
CA ILE A 83 15.48 19.29 6.98
C ILE A 83 15.19 18.13 6.03
N GLU A 84 16.19 17.63 5.30
CA GLU A 84 16.05 16.50 4.39
C GLU A 84 15.73 15.19 5.14
N ALA A 85 16.34 14.96 6.30
CA ALA A 85 16.01 13.83 7.18
C ALA A 85 14.59 13.95 7.76
N LYS A 86 14.15 15.15 8.14
CA LYS A 86 12.75 15.40 8.55
C LYS A 86 11.78 15.21 7.39
N ARG A 87 12.19 15.56 6.16
CA ARG A 87 11.40 15.35 4.94
C ARG A 87 11.20 13.87 4.67
N SER A 88 12.26 13.07 4.62
CA SER A 88 12.15 11.63 4.35
C SER A 88 11.34 10.90 5.42
N THR A 89 11.59 11.18 6.71
CA THR A 89 10.85 10.57 7.82
C THR A 89 9.36 10.92 7.83
N PHE A 90 8.96 12.11 7.36
CA PHE A 90 7.54 12.47 7.25
C PHE A 90 6.78 11.59 6.23
N TRP A 91 7.43 11.18 5.16
CA TRP A 91 6.85 10.37 4.08
C TRP A 91 7.01 8.86 4.28
N LYS A 92 7.78 8.46 5.28
CA LYS A 92 7.90 7.06 5.68
C LYS A 92 6.58 6.53 6.26
N ASP A 93 6.37 5.22 6.13
CA ASP A 93 5.27 4.48 6.78
C ASP A 93 3.86 5.01 6.42
N ARG A 94 3.69 5.54 5.21
CA ARG A 94 2.41 6.06 4.69
C ARG A 94 1.57 5.02 3.94
N LEU A 95 2.15 3.88 3.60
CA LEU A 95 1.46 2.78 2.93
C LEU A 95 1.06 1.69 3.92
N MET A 96 -0.03 0.99 3.61
CA MET A 96 -0.46 -0.20 4.33
C MET A 96 0.52 -1.35 4.07
N GLN A 97 1.01 -2.01 5.12
CA GLN A 97 2.03 -3.06 5.01
C GLN A 97 1.46 -4.44 5.32
N PRO A 98 1.77 -5.45 4.49
CA PRO A 98 1.34 -6.81 4.74
C PRO A 98 2.17 -7.47 5.84
N GLU A 99 1.55 -8.38 6.59
CA GLU A 99 2.29 -9.35 7.40
C GLU A 99 2.35 -10.73 6.72
N PRO A 100 3.23 -11.65 7.14
CA PRO A 100 3.21 -13.00 6.61
C PRO A 100 1.87 -13.70 6.89
N LEU A 101 1.34 -14.45 5.91
CA LEU A 101 0.21 -15.34 6.16
C LEU A 101 0.67 -16.54 7.01
N ASN A 102 0.36 -16.52 8.30
CA ASN A 102 0.69 -17.60 9.24
C ASN A 102 -0.51 -18.51 9.49
N ASP A 103 -1.69 -17.90 9.66
CA ASP A 103 -2.96 -18.58 9.89
C ASP A 103 -3.92 -18.23 8.77
N ILE A 104 -4.44 -19.25 8.08
CA ILE A 104 -5.35 -19.05 6.96
C ILE A 104 -6.73 -18.60 7.49
N PRO A 105 -7.26 -17.44 7.05
CA PRO A 105 -8.58 -16.98 7.44
C PRO A 105 -9.66 -18.00 7.07
N SER A 106 -10.62 -18.21 7.96
CA SER A 106 -11.75 -19.12 7.69
C SER A 106 -12.64 -18.65 6.53
N ASP A 107 -12.66 -17.34 6.27
CA ASP A 107 -13.40 -16.68 5.21
C ASP A 107 -12.51 -16.34 4.00
N LEU A 108 -11.32 -16.96 3.86
CA LEU A 108 -10.39 -16.68 2.75
C LEU A 108 -11.12 -16.73 1.40
N LYS A 109 -11.93 -17.78 1.19
CA LYS A 109 -12.82 -17.86 0.04
C LYS A 109 -13.96 -16.86 0.18
N GLY A 110 -14.01 -15.90 -0.74
CA GLY A 110 -15.08 -14.90 -0.83
C GLY A 110 -14.90 -13.68 0.08
N GLY A 111 -14.15 -13.78 1.19
CA GLY A 111 -13.83 -12.65 2.08
C GLY A 111 -12.54 -11.91 1.73
N TRP A 112 -11.69 -12.49 0.85
CA TRP A 112 -10.38 -11.95 0.52
C TRP A 112 -10.15 -11.82 -1.00
N MET A 113 -9.28 -10.88 -1.35
CA MET A 113 -8.80 -10.60 -2.70
C MET A 113 -7.33 -10.99 -2.83
N CYS A 114 -6.96 -11.56 -3.97
CA CYS A 114 -5.59 -11.91 -4.34
C CYS A 114 -5.04 -10.88 -5.33
N VAL A 115 -3.82 -10.43 -5.09
CA VAL A 115 -3.08 -9.53 -5.99
C VAL A 115 -1.66 -10.08 -6.21
N PRO A 116 -1.32 -10.55 -7.42
CA PRO A 116 0.05 -10.91 -7.76
C PRO A 116 0.94 -9.66 -7.81
N TYR A 117 2.06 -9.68 -7.08
CA TYR A 117 2.97 -8.55 -6.98
C TYR A 117 4.20 -8.72 -7.91
N PRO A 118 4.45 -7.81 -8.85
CA PRO A 118 5.48 -7.97 -9.88
C PRO A 118 6.91 -7.94 -9.31
N VAL A 119 7.80 -8.77 -9.87
CA VAL A 119 9.25 -8.70 -9.58
C VAL A 119 9.87 -7.41 -10.13
N GLU A 120 11.04 -7.04 -9.61
CA GLU A 120 11.86 -5.94 -10.14
C GLU A 120 11.16 -4.56 -10.13
N THR A 121 10.23 -4.36 -9.21
CA THR A 121 9.52 -3.10 -9.00
C THR A 121 9.84 -2.46 -7.64
N GLU A 122 9.75 -1.14 -7.57
CA GLU A 122 9.84 -0.40 -6.31
C GLU A 122 8.45 -0.02 -5.79
N ARG A 123 8.09 -0.46 -4.57
CA ARG A 123 6.84 -0.02 -3.95
C ARG A 123 6.93 1.45 -3.54
N CYS A 124 6.03 2.26 -4.05
CA CYS A 124 6.02 3.71 -3.87
C CYS A 124 4.64 4.25 -3.49
N LEU A 125 4.67 5.29 -2.66
CA LEU A 125 3.56 6.24 -2.53
C LEU A 125 3.64 7.19 -3.73
N ILE A 126 2.61 7.18 -4.56
CA ILE A 126 2.45 8.11 -5.67
C ILE A 126 1.66 9.31 -5.18
N ILE A 127 2.21 10.51 -5.38
CA ILE A 127 1.58 11.79 -5.04
C ILE A 127 1.55 12.65 -6.28
N THR A 128 0.38 13.21 -6.58
CA THR A 128 0.19 14.06 -7.75
C THR A 128 -0.13 15.48 -7.31
N THR A 129 0.53 16.41 -7.95
CA THR A 129 0.31 17.85 -7.82
C THR A 129 0.17 18.41 -9.24
N PRO A 130 -0.19 19.69 -9.43
CA PRO A 130 -0.32 20.23 -10.77
C PRO A 130 0.95 20.00 -11.63
N ASN A 131 0.79 19.26 -12.73
CA ASN A 131 1.81 18.94 -13.74
C ASN A 131 2.96 18.01 -13.31
N ILE A 132 3.01 17.52 -12.06
CA ILE A 132 4.08 16.63 -11.62
C ILE A 132 3.58 15.52 -10.70
N THR A 133 4.08 14.32 -10.95
CA THR A 133 3.86 13.13 -10.14
C THR A 133 5.17 12.76 -9.45
N THR A 134 5.14 12.66 -8.13
CA THR A 134 6.27 12.22 -7.31
C THR A 134 6.01 10.80 -6.84
N ALA A 135 6.94 9.88 -7.12
CA ALA A 135 6.98 8.56 -6.50
C ALA A 135 7.94 8.59 -5.30
N ARG A 136 7.46 8.23 -4.11
CA ARG A 136 8.28 8.14 -2.90
C ARG A 136 8.38 6.69 -2.42
N ARG A 137 9.60 6.22 -2.15
CA ARG A 137 9.85 4.84 -1.73
C ARG A 137 9.10 4.52 -0.44
N SER A 138 8.46 3.35 -0.40
CA SER A 138 7.78 2.88 0.81
C SER A 138 8.74 2.60 1.96
N SER A 139 10.00 2.26 1.67
CA SER A 139 11.00 1.80 2.65
C SER A 139 11.52 2.93 3.55
N ASP A 140 11.72 4.12 2.99
CA ASP A 140 12.37 5.24 3.67
C ASP A 140 11.69 6.61 3.43
N GLY A 141 10.68 6.69 2.57
CA GLY A 141 9.98 7.93 2.22
C GLY A 141 10.77 8.87 1.29
N THR A 142 11.95 8.47 0.83
CA THR A 142 12.76 9.24 -0.11
C THR A 142 12.10 9.28 -1.49
N ILE A 143 12.48 10.26 -2.31
CA ILE A 143 11.94 10.38 -3.67
C ILE A 143 12.63 9.32 -4.53
N PHE A 144 11.83 8.43 -5.12
CA PHE A 144 12.30 7.45 -6.08
C PHE A 144 12.50 8.09 -7.46
N CYS A 145 11.45 8.75 -7.96
CA CYS A 145 11.49 9.48 -9.22
C CYS A 145 10.39 10.54 -9.27
N ARG A 146 10.49 11.42 -10.27
CA ARG A 146 9.43 12.36 -10.65
C ARG A 146 9.19 12.28 -12.15
N PHE A 147 7.94 12.34 -12.54
CA PHE A 147 7.52 12.21 -13.94
C PHE A 147 6.21 12.97 -14.18
N ARG A 148 5.89 13.21 -15.45
CA ARG A 148 4.57 13.73 -15.83
C ARG A 148 3.57 12.60 -16.00
N SER A 149 2.37 12.78 -15.47
CA SER A 149 1.24 11.88 -15.71
C SER A 149 -0.04 12.66 -15.98
N ARG A 150 -1.03 11.97 -16.53
CA ARG A 150 -2.41 12.48 -16.67
C ARG A 150 -3.25 12.30 -15.40
N LEU A 151 -2.68 11.80 -14.32
CA LEU A 151 -3.44 11.65 -13.07
C LEU A 151 -3.89 13.03 -12.58
N PRO A 152 -5.12 13.16 -12.06
CA PRO A 152 -5.58 14.43 -11.53
C PRO A 152 -4.74 14.82 -10.30
N PRO A 153 -4.56 16.12 -10.02
CA PRO A 153 -3.82 16.57 -8.85
C PRO A 153 -4.50 16.10 -7.55
N ASN A 154 -3.81 16.10 -6.42
CA ASN A 154 -4.33 15.60 -5.14
C ASN A 154 -4.75 14.11 -5.16
N THR A 155 -4.16 13.33 -6.05
CA THR A 155 -4.28 11.86 -6.10
C THR A 155 -3.15 11.22 -5.31
N LEU A 156 -3.51 10.24 -4.49
CA LEU A 156 -2.61 9.41 -3.68
C LEU A 156 -2.86 7.95 -4.03
N LEU A 157 -1.82 7.25 -4.50
CA LEU A 157 -1.88 5.84 -4.87
C LEU A 157 -0.76 5.04 -4.18
N ASP A 158 -1.05 3.79 -3.87
CA ASP A 158 -0.06 2.76 -3.54
C ASP A 158 0.27 2.06 -4.85
N ALA A 159 1.54 2.02 -5.24
CA ALA A 159 1.91 1.46 -6.53
C ALA A 159 3.28 0.77 -6.49
N ALA A 160 3.46 -0.15 -7.42
CA ALA A 160 4.73 -0.75 -7.77
C ALA A 160 5.26 -0.08 -9.05
N VAL A 161 6.41 0.58 -8.96
CA VAL A 161 7.00 1.34 -10.07
C VAL A 161 8.10 0.52 -10.73
N ASP A 162 7.94 0.26 -12.02
CA ASP A 162 8.90 -0.37 -12.91
C ASP A 162 9.59 0.72 -13.75
N MET A 163 10.82 1.06 -13.38
CA MET A 163 11.62 2.06 -14.09
C MET A 163 12.20 1.54 -15.41
N GLN A 164 12.33 0.23 -15.58
CA GLN A 164 12.91 -0.34 -16.79
C GLN A 164 11.91 -0.26 -17.94
N ASN A 165 10.63 -0.54 -17.65
CA ASN A 165 9.56 -0.53 -18.65
C ASN A 165 8.73 0.76 -18.62
N ASN A 166 9.02 1.70 -17.70
CA ASN A 166 8.23 2.91 -17.45
C ASN A 166 6.75 2.61 -17.19
N ILE A 167 6.50 1.69 -16.25
CA ILE A 167 5.15 1.28 -15.85
C ILE A 167 4.92 1.57 -14.37
N VAL A 168 3.79 2.15 -14.04
CA VAL A 168 3.28 2.28 -12.67
C VAL A 168 2.11 1.32 -12.52
N TYR A 169 2.35 0.22 -11.82
CA TYR A 169 1.32 -0.74 -11.46
C TYR A 169 0.63 -0.30 -10.18
N VAL A 170 -0.58 0.23 -10.29
CA VAL A 170 -1.33 0.76 -9.15
C VAL A 170 -1.89 -0.39 -8.34
N LEU A 171 -1.42 -0.52 -7.09
CA LEU A 171 -1.83 -1.52 -6.13
C LEU A 171 -3.11 -1.11 -5.41
N ASP A 172 -3.24 0.16 -5.05
CA ASP A 172 -4.39 0.63 -4.29
C ASP A 172 -4.68 2.15 -4.41
N LEU A 173 -5.92 2.52 -4.12
CA LEU A 173 -6.43 3.89 -4.19
C LEU A 173 -6.68 4.47 -2.79
N MET A 174 -6.05 5.62 -2.49
CA MET A 174 -6.25 6.35 -1.24
C MET A 174 -6.88 7.73 -1.44
N SER A 175 -6.54 8.41 -2.52
CA SER A 175 -7.14 9.70 -2.90
C SER A 175 -7.22 9.82 -4.42
N TRP A 176 -8.31 10.38 -4.95
CA TRP A 176 -8.46 10.72 -6.38
C TRP A 176 -9.01 12.13 -6.51
N ASN A 177 -8.26 13.04 -7.12
CA ASN A 177 -8.67 14.43 -7.29
C ASN A 177 -9.16 15.07 -5.96
N GLY A 178 -8.42 14.86 -4.87
CA GLY A 178 -8.75 15.37 -3.53
C GLY A 178 -9.87 14.62 -2.78
N HIS A 179 -10.55 13.66 -3.41
CA HIS A 179 -11.52 12.81 -2.74
C HIS A 179 -10.80 11.65 -2.06
N LEU A 180 -10.99 11.51 -0.75
CA LEU A 180 -10.32 10.49 0.08
C LEU A 180 -11.15 9.21 0.14
N TYR A 181 -10.46 8.07 0.08
CA TYR A 181 -11.06 6.74 0.10
C TYR A 181 -10.53 5.85 1.24
N TYR A 182 -9.79 6.42 2.20
CA TYR A 182 -9.19 5.64 3.29
C TYR A 182 -10.20 4.84 4.11
N ASP A 183 -11.43 5.34 4.28
CA ASP A 183 -12.52 4.71 5.03
C ASP A 183 -13.43 3.81 4.16
N CYS A 184 -13.05 3.57 2.91
CA CYS A 184 -13.73 2.63 2.03
C CYS A 184 -13.09 1.25 2.13
N SER A 185 -13.90 0.21 1.94
CA SER A 185 -13.45 -1.18 1.90
C SER A 185 -12.56 -1.44 0.68
N THR A 186 -11.66 -2.41 0.76
CA THR A 186 -10.71 -2.74 -0.32
C THR A 186 -11.40 -3.16 -1.60
N ASP A 187 -12.47 -3.96 -1.53
CA ASP A 187 -13.24 -4.36 -2.70
C ASP A 187 -13.79 -3.15 -3.47
N PHE A 188 -14.34 -2.17 -2.76
CA PHE A 188 -14.77 -0.90 -3.33
C PHE A 188 -13.59 -0.12 -3.92
N ARG A 189 -12.47 0.01 -3.19
CA ARG A 189 -11.30 0.78 -3.65
C ARG A 189 -10.69 0.19 -4.91
N PHE A 190 -10.63 -1.14 -5.02
CA PHE A 190 -10.18 -1.84 -6.22
C PHE A 190 -11.14 -1.64 -7.38
N PHE A 191 -12.45 -1.83 -7.17
CA PHE A 191 -13.46 -1.56 -8.19
C PHE A 191 -13.39 -0.11 -8.68
N TRP A 192 -13.30 0.84 -7.76
CA TRP A 192 -13.28 2.26 -8.06
C TRP A 192 -12.01 2.68 -8.79
N LEU A 193 -10.85 2.18 -8.37
CA LEU A 193 -9.58 2.38 -9.06
C LEU A 193 -9.65 1.94 -10.52
N ASN A 194 -10.17 0.74 -10.78
CA ASN A 194 -10.31 0.22 -12.15
C ASN A 194 -11.20 1.13 -12.99
N ASN A 195 -12.34 1.56 -12.46
CA ASN A 195 -13.21 2.50 -13.18
C ASN A 195 -12.51 3.84 -13.44
N LYS A 196 -11.81 4.39 -12.44
CA LYS A 196 -11.10 5.67 -12.58
C LYS A 196 -10.01 5.63 -13.64
N LEU A 197 -9.28 4.53 -13.75
CA LEU A 197 -8.27 4.35 -14.78
C LEU A 197 -8.84 4.06 -16.18
N THR A 198 -10.17 3.98 -16.33
CA THR A 198 -10.83 3.91 -17.65
C THR A 198 -11.34 5.26 -18.15
N GLU A 199 -11.37 6.29 -17.29
CA GLU A 199 -11.92 7.62 -17.63
C GLU A 199 -11.05 8.38 -18.64
N GLU A 200 -9.76 8.04 -18.73
CA GLU A 200 -8.77 8.65 -19.60
C GLU A 200 -7.78 7.60 -20.10
N ASP A 201 -7.01 7.93 -21.14
CA ASP A 201 -5.91 7.06 -21.60
C ASP A 201 -4.65 7.29 -20.75
N TYR A 202 -4.45 6.40 -19.79
CA TYR A 202 -3.27 6.28 -18.96
C TYR A 202 -2.23 5.29 -19.49
N THR A 203 -2.57 4.57 -20.56
CA THR A 203 -1.77 3.46 -21.09
C THR A 203 -0.84 3.88 -22.22
N SER A 204 -1.15 4.97 -22.92
CA SER A 204 -0.27 5.52 -23.95
C SER A 204 0.79 6.46 -23.35
N VAL A 205 2.04 6.22 -23.73
CA VAL A 205 3.15 7.14 -23.43
C VAL A 205 3.03 8.40 -24.29
N SER A 206 3.14 9.57 -23.67
CA SER A 206 3.09 10.88 -24.35
C SER A 206 3.86 11.93 -23.56
N ARG A 207 3.96 13.16 -24.10
CA ARG A 207 4.62 14.29 -23.42
C ARG A 207 4.05 14.61 -22.03
N ASN A 208 2.77 14.31 -21.81
CA ASN A 208 2.06 14.57 -20.55
C ASN A 208 1.78 13.28 -19.76
N ASN A 209 2.26 12.12 -20.23
CA ASN A 209 2.12 10.82 -19.59
C ASN A 209 3.36 9.98 -19.87
N GLU A 210 4.39 10.14 -19.05
CA GLU A 210 5.71 9.54 -19.29
C GLU A 210 5.74 8.05 -18.92
N PHE A 211 4.83 7.60 -18.05
CA PHE A 211 4.68 6.21 -17.62
C PHE A 211 3.32 5.66 -18.04
N VAL A 212 3.28 4.38 -18.40
CA VAL A 212 2.03 3.61 -18.49
C VAL A 212 1.51 3.43 -17.06
N ILE A 213 0.26 3.80 -16.80
CA ILE A 213 -0.36 3.62 -15.48
C ILE A 213 -1.51 2.65 -15.62
N SER A 214 -1.43 1.53 -14.91
CA SER A 214 -2.43 0.46 -14.97
C SER A 214 -2.64 -0.15 -13.58
N PRO A 215 -3.85 -0.60 -13.24
CA PRO A 215 -4.07 -1.27 -11.96
C PRO A 215 -3.42 -2.66 -11.99
N LEU A 216 -2.92 -3.12 -10.85
CA LEU A 216 -2.58 -4.54 -10.71
C LEU A 216 -3.87 -5.36 -10.82
N PRO A 217 -3.84 -6.48 -11.56
CA PRO A 217 -4.99 -7.36 -11.61
C PRO A 217 -5.26 -7.89 -10.21
N SER A 218 -6.52 -7.89 -9.81
CA SER A 218 -6.96 -8.56 -8.59
C SER A 218 -8.03 -9.58 -8.95
N CYS A 219 -8.06 -10.68 -8.21
CA CYS A 219 -9.13 -11.66 -8.33
C CYS A 219 -9.63 -12.04 -6.94
N GLU A 220 -10.88 -12.51 -6.88
CA GLU A 220 -11.34 -13.20 -5.69
C GLU A 220 -10.47 -14.44 -5.50
N VAL A 221 -10.19 -14.77 -4.24
CA VAL A 221 -9.55 -16.05 -3.94
C VAL A 221 -10.58 -17.15 -4.15
N ASP A 222 -10.56 -17.81 -5.30
CA ASP A 222 -11.14 -19.14 -5.47
C ASP A 222 -10.05 -20.22 -5.49
N TRP A 223 -10.40 -21.40 -4.98
CA TRP A 223 -9.49 -22.54 -4.89
C TRP A 223 -9.03 -22.98 -6.28
N SER A 224 -9.91 -22.99 -7.28
CA SER A 224 -9.52 -23.32 -8.65
C SER A 224 -8.58 -22.28 -9.28
N ASP A 225 -8.68 -21.03 -8.82
CA ASP A 225 -7.91 -19.89 -9.31
C ASP A 225 -6.54 -19.75 -8.68
N LEU A 226 -6.25 -20.35 -7.50
CA LEU A 226 -4.92 -20.25 -6.89
C LEU A 226 -3.84 -20.95 -7.71
N ASN A 227 -4.13 -22.11 -8.30
CA ASN A 227 -3.21 -22.82 -9.19
C ASN A 227 -3.12 -22.16 -10.58
N ALA A 228 -4.23 -21.60 -11.09
CA ALA A 228 -4.24 -20.82 -12.32
C ALA A 228 -3.51 -19.47 -12.16
N ALA A 229 -3.65 -18.84 -11.00
CA ALA A 229 -2.90 -17.67 -10.57
C ALA A 229 -1.42 -18.03 -10.49
N ALA A 230 -1.05 -19.11 -9.77
CA ALA A 230 0.31 -19.69 -9.71
C ALA A 230 0.94 -19.88 -11.10
N THR A 231 0.16 -20.39 -12.06
CA THR A 231 0.60 -20.59 -13.45
C THR A 231 0.75 -19.27 -14.23
N ARG A 232 -0.02 -18.24 -13.88
CA ARG A 232 0.12 -16.86 -14.37
C ARG A 232 1.27 -16.10 -13.69
N LEU A 233 1.84 -16.59 -12.58
CA LEU A 233 2.91 -15.95 -11.78
C LEU A 233 4.31 -15.95 -12.42
N LYS A 234 4.45 -16.05 -13.75
CA LYS A 234 5.75 -15.77 -14.38
C LYS A 234 6.08 -14.29 -14.14
N GLY A 235 7.13 -14.01 -13.37
CA GLY A 235 7.52 -12.64 -13.00
C GLY A 235 6.79 -12.07 -11.77
N VAL A 236 6.28 -12.90 -10.87
CA VAL A 236 5.67 -12.47 -9.60
C VAL A 236 6.58 -12.80 -8.42
N GLN A 237 6.80 -11.83 -7.54
CA GLN A 237 7.65 -11.96 -6.34
C GLN A 237 6.89 -12.59 -5.17
N SER A 238 5.64 -12.17 -4.99
CA SER A 238 4.76 -12.59 -3.90
C SER A 238 3.30 -12.39 -4.30
N VAL A 239 2.41 -13.05 -3.57
CA VAL A 239 0.97 -12.82 -3.64
C VAL A 239 0.57 -12.01 -2.41
N LEU A 240 -0.09 -10.88 -2.64
CA LEU A 240 -0.73 -10.10 -1.59
C LEU A 240 -2.19 -10.54 -1.45
N LEU A 241 -2.61 -10.75 -0.21
CA LEU A 241 -3.97 -11.10 0.16
C LEU A 241 -4.58 -9.95 0.95
N TYR A 242 -5.70 -9.43 0.50
CA TYR A 242 -6.41 -8.34 1.16
C TYR A 242 -7.76 -8.82 1.66
N SER A 243 -8.10 -8.55 2.92
CA SER A 243 -9.49 -8.68 3.37
C SER A 243 -10.34 -7.67 2.60
N LYS A 244 -11.46 -8.11 2.01
CA LYS A 244 -12.34 -7.21 1.25
C LYS A 244 -12.83 -6.05 2.10
N ALA A 245 -13.12 -6.30 3.37
CA ALA A 245 -13.69 -5.33 4.30
C ALA A 245 -12.69 -4.34 4.91
N THR A 246 -11.38 -4.47 4.65
CA THR A 246 -10.39 -3.58 5.27
C THR A 246 -10.46 -2.17 4.69
N HIS A 247 -10.43 -1.17 5.56
CA HIS A 247 -10.10 0.21 5.22
C HIS A 247 -8.60 0.33 4.92
N TYR A 248 -8.19 1.36 4.16
CA TYR A 248 -6.77 1.63 3.97
C TYR A 248 -6.18 2.23 5.24
N THR A 249 -5.26 1.51 5.87
CA THR A 249 -4.65 1.95 7.12
C THR A 249 -3.12 1.88 6.98
N PRO A 250 -2.40 3.02 7.00
CA PRO A 250 -0.94 3.00 6.94
C PRO A 250 -0.31 2.19 8.07
N GLY A 251 0.80 1.51 7.77
CA GLY A 251 1.48 0.62 8.71
C GLY A 251 1.06 -0.85 8.58
N VAL A 252 1.65 -1.71 9.41
CA VAL A 252 1.44 -3.16 9.36
C VAL A 252 0.03 -3.52 9.83
N THR A 253 -0.65 -4.38 9.09
CA THR A 253 -2.00 -4.85 9.43
C THR A 253 -2.17 -6.35 9.21
N PRO A 254 -2.93 -7.06 10.05
CA PRO A 254 -3.27 -8.47 9.82
C PRO A 254 -4.34 -8.67 8.72
N LEU A 255 -4.93 -7.59 8.22
CA LEU A 255 -5.95 -7.59 7.17
C LEU A 255 -5.36 -7.51 5.75
N MET A 256 -4.03 -7.39 5.66
CA MET A 256 -3.26 -7.51 4.43
C MET A 256 -2.13 -8.50 4.72
N CYS A 257 -2.06 -9.58 3.95
CA CYS A 257 -1.03 -10.60 4.12
C CYS A 257 -0.19 -10.73 2.85
N HIS A 258 1.04 -11.22 2.99
CA HIS A 258 1.85 -11.63 1.86
C HIS A 258 2.19 -13.11 1.96
N VAL A 259 2.28 -13.75 0.80
CA VAL A 259 2.68 -15.13 0.61
C VAL A 259 3.77 -15.16 -0.45
N GLU A 260 4.93 -15.70 -0.10
CA GLU A 260 5.98 -15.96 -1.09
C GLU A 260 5.54 -17.02 -2.08
N VAL A 261 5.89 -16.88 -3.36
CA VAL A 261 5.42 -17.79 -4.42
C VAL A 261 5.72 -19.26 -4.11
N GLY A 262 6.88 -19.56 -3.51
CA GLY A 262 7.24 -20.94 -3.12
C GLY A 262 6.31 -21.57 -2.08
N ARG A 263 5.64 -20.75 -1.25
CA ARG A 263 4.69 -21.20 -0.22
C ARG A 263 3.24 -21.26 -0.70
N VAL A 264 2.94 -20.75 -1.90
CA VAL A 264 1.57 -20.73 -2.44
C VAL A 264 1.03 -22.16 -2.61
N GLN A 265 1.84 -23.08 -3.11
CA GLN A 265 1.43 -24.47 -3.31
C GLN A 265 1.16 -25.17 -1.97
N GLU A 266 2.02 -24.94 -0.96
CA GLU A 266 1.83 -25.52 0.38
C GLU A 266 0.52 -25.08 1.02
N LEU A 267 0.18 -23.79 0.90
CA LEU A 267 -1.08 -23.26 1.40
C LEU A 267 -2.27 -23.85 0.64
N PHE A 268 -2.17 -23.99 -0.67
CA PHE A 268 -3.19 -24.65 -1.48
C PHE A 268 -3.43 -26.09 -1.02
N ASP A 269 -2.36 -26.85 -0.79
CA ASP A 269 -2.45 -28.24 -0.35
C ASP A 269 -3.03 -28.38 1.07
N GLN A 270 -2.76 -27.43 1.97
CA GLN A 270 -3.37 -27.38 3.32
C GLN A 270 -4.87 -27.13 3.29
N LEU A 271 -5.38 -26.45 2.26
CA LEU A 271 -6.78 -26.04 2.15
C LEU A 271 -7.67 -27.06 1.44
N MET A 272 -7.04 -28.01 0.73
CA MET A 272 -7.71 -29.13 0.08
C MET A 272 -7.82 -30.40 0.94
N GLN A 273 -7.26 -30.38 2.16
CA GLN A 273 -7.36 -31.46 3.17
C GLN A 273 -8.51 -31.22 4.14
#